data_AF-A0A8C3RMH0-F1
#
_entry.id   AF-A0A8C3RMH0-F1
#
_cell.length_a   1.000
_cell.length_b   1.000
_cell.length_c   1.000
_cell.angle_alpha   90.00
_cell.angle_beta   90.00
_cell.angle_gamma   90.00
#
_symmetry.space_group_name_H-M   'P 1'
#
loop_
_entity.id
_entity.type
_entity.pdbx_description
1 polymer ?
#
loop_
_entity_poly.entity_id
_entity_poly.type
_entity_poly.pdbx_seq_one_letter_code
_entity_poly.pdbx_strand_id
1 'polypeptide(L)'
;MQIKVYYPKSLDVFFVFDFFFRFWFFKFAIAVAINVGAFFIPEGPFTTVWFYVGMAGAFCFILIQLVLLIDFAHSWNESWVEKMEEGNSRCWYAALLSATALNYLLSLVAVVLFYVYYTHPEGCSENKAFISVNMLLCIGASVMSILPKIQESQPRSGLLQSSVITIYTMYLTWSAMTNEPERKCNPSLLRIIGYNTTTIPSQGQVVQWWDAQGIVGLILFLLCVLYSSIRTSSNSQVNKLTLTNDESTLIEDGVPRSDGSLDDADDGHRAVDNERDGVTYSYSFFHFMLFLASLYIMMTLTNWYSPDSSYETMISKWPSVWVKISSSWIGIVLYVWTLVAPLVLTNRDFD
;
A
#
# COMPACT_ATOMS: atom_id res chain seq x y z
N MET A 1 -9.27 -52.81 -17.35
CA MET A 1 -7.96 -52.12 -17.42
C MET A 1 -8.21 -50.73 -17.96
N GLN A 2 -8.50 -49.76 -17.08
CA GLN A 2 -8.74 -48.36 -17.47
C GLN A 2 -7.39 -47.68 -17.61
N ILE A 3 -7.01 -47.36 -18.84
CA ILE A 3 -5.80 -46.61 -19.15
C ILE A 3 -6.05 -45.16 -18.71
N LYS A 4 -5.50 -44.76 -17.55
CA LYS A 4 -5.39 -43.35 -17.19
C LYS A 4 -4.47 -42.69 -18.22
N VAL A 5 -5.06 -41.97 -19.16
CA VAL A 5 -4.33 -41.06 -20.04
C VAL A 5 -3.88 -39.89 -19.18
N TYR A 6 -2.63 -39.94 -18.72
CA TYR A 6 -1.94 -38.79 -18.14
C TYR A 6 -1.67 -37.81 -19.28
N TYR A 7 -2.39 -36.70 -19.32
CA TYR A 7 -1.97 -35.55 -20.12
C TYR A 7 -0.61 -35.07 -19.57
N PRO A 8 0.46 -35.04 -20.38
CA PRO A 8 1.73 -34.48 -19.92
C PRO A 8 1.50 -32.98 -19.70
N LYS A 9 1.62 -32.49 -18.45
CA LYS A 9 1.88 -31.07 -18.20
C LYS A 9 3.11 -30.73 -19.07
N SER A 10 3.03 -29.69 -19.92
CA SER A 10 4.19 -29.30 -20.73
C SER A 10 5.39 -29.12 -19.82
N LEU A 11 6.57 -29.56 -20.27
CA LEU A 11 7.81 -29.53 -19.48
C LEU A 11 8.05 -28.15 -18.87
N ASP A 12 7.65 -27.10 -19.58
CA ASP A 12 7.72 -25.70 -19.15
C ASP A 12 6.83 -25.39 -17.95
N VAL A 13 5.58 -25.86 -17.91
CA VAL A 13 4.65 -25.64 -16.79
C VAL A 13 5.11 -26.41 -15.56
N PHE A 14 5.62 -27.64 -15.74
CA PHE A 14 6.20 -28.43 -14.65
C PHE A 14 7.48 -27.78 -14.09
N PHE A 15 8.37 -27.28 -14.95
CA PHE A 15 9.62 -26.64 -14.53
C PHE A 15 9.37 -25.30 -13.84
N VAL A 16 8.43 -24.50 -14.35
CA VAL A 16 8.00 -23.25 -13.71
C VAL A 16 7.39 -23.55 -12.34
N PHE A 17 6.53 -24.56 -12.22
CA PHE A 17 5.92 -24.96 -10.95
C PHE A 17 6.96 -25.47 -9.92
N ASP A 18 7.86 -26.37 -10.31
CA ASP A 18 8.92 -26.88 -9.44
C ASP A 18 9.93 -25.79 -9.05
N PHE A 19 10.23 -24.85 -9.95
CA PHE A 19 11.02 -23.67 -9.63
C PHE A 19 10.30 -22.75 -8.65
N PHE A 20 9.00 -22.50 -8.84
CA PHE A 20 8.23 -21.65 -7.95
C PHE A 20 8.09 -22.23 -6.55
N PHE A 21 7.77 -23.51 -6.43
CA PHE A 21 7.37 -24.10 -5.14
C PHE A 21 8.43 -24.99 -4.48
N ARG A 22 9.35 -25.60 -5.24
CA ARG A 22 10.28 -26.64 -4.73
C ARG A 22 11.74 -26.19 -4.60
N PHE A 23 12.27 -25.37 -5.51
CA PHE A 23 13.71 -25.01 -5.53
C PHE A 23 14.10 -23.81 -4.63
N TRP A 24 13.70 -23.81 -3.36
CA TRP A 24 14.03 -22.74 -2.41
C TRP A 24 15.54 -22.56 -2.17
N PHE A 25 16.29 -23.65 -2.06
CA PHE A 25 17.75 -23.60 -1.86
C PHE A 25 18.46 -22.80 -2.96
N PHE A 26 18.17 -23.11 -4.24
CA PHE A 26 18.77 -22.41 -5.37
C PHE A 26 18.35 -20.94 -5.42
N LYS A 27 17.10 -20.61 -5.11
CA LYS A 27 16.62 -19.23 -5.02
C LYS A 27 17.39 -18.42 -3.97
N PHE A 28 17.57 -18.96 -2.76
CA PHE A 28 18.35 -18.30 -1.72
C PHE A 28 19.82 -18.17 -2.10
N ALA A 29 20.42 -19.21 -2.69
CA ALA A 29 21.80 -19.16 -3.16
C ALA A 29 22.02 -18.07 -4.22
N ILE A 30 21.12 -17.95 -5.20
CA ILE A 30 21.16 -16.90 -6.22
C ILE A 30 20.97 -15.52 -5.57
N ALA A 31 20.02 -15.37 -4.65
CA ALA A 31 19.80 -14.11 -3.95
C ALA A 31 21.04 -13.67 -3.16
N VAL A 32 21.68 -14.58 -2.42
CA VAL A 32 22.94 -14.29 -1.70
C VAL A 32 24.05 -13.94 -2.68
N ALA A 33 24.20 -14.68 -3.78
CA ALA A 33 25.22 -14.40 -4.79
C ALA A 33 25.04 -13.01 -5.42
N ILE A 34 23.79 -12.60 -5.72
CA ILE A 34 23.48 -11.26 -6.23
C ILE A 34 23.81 -10.18 -5.19
N ASN A 35 23.46 -10.39 -3.92
CA ASN A 35 23.79 -9.44 -2.85
C ASN A 35 25.30 -9.27 -2.67
N VAL A 36 26.06 -10.37 -2.68
CA VAL A 36 27.52 -10.33 -2.61
C VAL A 36 28.10 -9.64 -3.85
N GLY A 37 27.57 -9.95 -5.04
CA GLY A 37 27.96 -9.31 -6.30
C GLY A 37 27.71 -7.81 -6.31
N ALA A 38 26.64 -7.34 -5.67
CA ALA A 38 26.30 -5.92 -5.62
C ALA A 38 27.36 -5.05 -4.89
N PHE A 39 28.12 -5.61 -3.95
CA PHE A 39 29.21 -4.90 -3.27
C PHE A 39 30.39 -4.56 -4.19
N PHE A 40 30.52 -5.24 -5.34
CA PHE A 40 31.57 -4.99 -6.31
C PHE A 40 31.21 -3.89 -7.32
N ILE A 41 30.02 -3.30 -7.23
CA ILE A 41 29.59 -2.23 -8.12
C ILE A 41 30.25 -0.91 -7.68
N PRO A 42 31.05 -0.25 -8.54
CA PRO A 42 31.75 0.97 -8.17
C PRO A 42 30.78 2.15 -7.96
N GLU A 43 31.13 3.03 -7.03
CA GLU A 43 30.41 4.28 -6.79
C GLU A 43 30.52 5.24 -8.00
N GLY A 44 29.51 6.08 -8.22
CA GLY A 44 29.50 7.09 -9.28
C GLY A 44 28.14 7.21 -9.99
N PRO A 45 28.05 7.12 -11.33
CA PRO A 45 26.80 7.32 -12.05
C PRO A 45 25.74 6.28 -11.69
N PHE A 46 26.15 5.06 -11.29
CA PHE A 46 25.24 3.98 -10.92
C PHE A 46 24.33 4.36 -9.76
N THR A 47 24.87 4.92 -8.67
CA THR A 47 24.09 5.29 -7.48
C THR A 47 23.09 6.40 -7.79
N THR A 48 23.48 7.36 -8.64
CA THR A 48 22.58 8.43 -9.09
C THR A 48 21.43 7.89 -9.93
N VAL A 49 21.70 7.03 -10.91
CA VAL A 49 20.66 6.39 -11.72
C VAL A 49 19.73 5.55 -10.84
N TRP A 50 20.31 4.76 -9.93
CA TRP A 50 19.55 3.88 -9.05
C TRP A 50 18.70 4.65 -8.04
N PHE A 51 19.12 5.85 -7.62
CA PHE A 51 18.31 6.76 -6.83
C PHE A 51 17.05 7.22 -7.60
N TYR A 52 17.16 7.59 -8.87
CA TYR A 52 15.98 7.94 -9.68
C TYR A 52 15.06 6.74 -9.96
N VAL A 53 15.64 5.57 -10.26
CA VAL A 53 14.87 4.32 -10.42
C VAL A 53 14.15 3.96 -9.11
N GLY A 54 14.84 4.08 -7.97
CA GLY A 54 14.29 3.88 -6.65
C GLY A 54 13.15 4.85 -6.34
N MET A 55 13.31 6.15 -6.63
CA MET A 55 12.25 7.14 -6.44
C MET A 55 11.02 6.84 -7.29
N ALA A 56 11.20 6.51 -8.57
CA ALA A 56 10.10 6.16 -9.47
C ALA A 56 9.38 4.87 -9.01
N GLY A 57 10.13 3.84 -8.63
CA GLY A 57 9.57 2.60 -8.09
C GLY A 57 8.83 2.81 -6.77
N ALA A 58 9.40 3.61 -5.87
CA ALA A 58 8.79 3.97 -4.60
C ALA A 58 7.51 4.79 -4.79
N PHE A 59 7.47 5.72 -5.75
CA PHE A 59 6.25 6.44 -6.13
C PHE A 59 5.14 5.47 -6.56
N CYS A 60 5.43 4.57 -7.49
CA CYS A 60 4.48 3.54 -7.93
C CYS A 60 4.01 2.65 -6.77
N PHE A 61 4.92 2.25 -5.88
CA PHE A 61 4.57 1.46 -4.71
C PHE A 61 3.68 2.23 -3.73
N ILE A 62 3.93 3.52 -3.49
CA ILE A 62 3.06 4.37 -2.64
C ILE A 62 1.64 4.43 -3.23
N LEU A 63 1.50 4.50 -4.56
CA LEU A 63 0.18 4.46 -5.20
C LEU A 63 -0.53 3.10 -5.00
N ILE A 64 0.20 1.98 -5.15
CA ILE A 64 -0.35 0.64 -4.87
C ILE A 64 -0.74 0.53 -3.39
N GLN A 65 0.11 1.02 -2.49
CA GLN A 65 -0.16 1.06 -1.05
C GLN A 65 -1.41 1.89 -0.73
N LEU A 66 -1.60 3.03 -1.41
CA LEU A 66 -2.81 3.85 -1.30
C LEU A 66 -4.07 3.10 -1.72
N VAL A 67 -4.05 2.41 -2.86
CA VAL A 67 -5.18 1.62 -3.34
C VAL A 67 -5.52 0.50 -2.36
N LEU A 68 -4.51 -0.23 -1.86
CA LEU A 68 -4.70 -1.28 -0.86
C LEU A 68 -5.22 -0.74 0.48
N LEU A 69 -4.79 0.45 0.88
CA LEU A 69 -5.27 1.11 2.09
C LEU A 69 -6.72 1.58 1.95
N ILE A 70 -7.11 2.09 0.78
CA ILE A 70 -8.52 2.42 0.46
C ILE A 70 -9.37 1.15 0.52
N ASP A 71 -8.94 0.07 -0.13
CA ASP A 71 -9.61 -1.25 -0.13
C ASP A 71 -9.79 -1.78 1.31
N PHE A 72 -8.73 -1.71 2.11
CA PHE A 72 -8.76 -2.05 3.53
C PHE A 72 -9.75 -1.20 4.32
N ALA A 73 -9.77 0.12 4.09
CA ALA A 73 -10.67 1.03 4.79
C ALA A 73 -12.15 0.76 4.44
N HIS A 74 -12.46 0.46 3.18
CA HIS A 74 -13.78 0.04 2.73
C HIS A 74 -14.17 -1.29 3.37
N SER A 75 -13.30 -2.31 3.30
CA SER A 75 -13.52 -3.64 3.86
C SER A 75 -13.74 -3.60 5.38
N TRP A 76 -12.99 -2.75 6.10
CA TRP A 76 -13.18 -2.54 7.53
C TRP A 76 -14.54 -1.91 7.81
N ASN A 77 -14.89 -0.82 7.12
CA ASN A 77 -16.18 -0.16 7.29
C ASN A 77 -17.34 -1.13 7.05
N GLU A 78 -17.28 -1.88 5.95
CA GLU A 78 -18.28 -2.88 5.58
C GLU A 78 -18.44 -3.95 6.66
N SER A 79 -17.35 -4.57 7.13
CA SER A 79 -17.42 -5.62 8.16
C SER A 79 -18.01 -5.13 9.48
N TRP A 80 -17.74 -3.88 9.87
CA TRP A 80 -18.28 -3.33 11.12
C TRP A 80 -19.73 -2.87 10.98
N VAL A 81 -20.12 -2.36 9.81
CA VAL A 81 -21.51 -2.01 9.50
C VAL A 81 -22.38 -3.28 9.43
N GLU A 82 -21.93 -4.34 8.77
CA GLU A 82 -22.63 -5.63 8.71
C GLU A 82 -22.85 -6.20 10.13
N LYS A 83 -21.81 -6.22 10.97
CA LYS A 83 -21.93 -6.65 12.38
C LYS A 83 -22.81 -5.75 13.23
N MET A 84 -22.95 -4.48 12.87
CA MET A 84 -23.86 -3.55 13.52
C MET A 84 -25.32 -3.87 13.15
N GLU A 85 -25.58 -4.26 11.91
CA GLU A 85 -26.92 -4.61 11.42
C GLU A 85 -27.39 -6.00 11.91
N GLU A 86 -26.50 -7.00 11.90
CA GLU A 86 -26.83 -8.39 12.24
C GLU A 86 -26.59 -8.73 13.73
N GLY A 87 -25.71 -7.99 14.39
CA GLY A 87 -25.23 -8.30 15.74
C GLY A 87 -25.75 -7.35 16.83
N ASN A 88 -24.92 -7.12 17.85
CA ASN A 88 -25.21 -6.15 18.90
C ASN A 88 -24.98 -4.71 18.39
N SER A 89 -26.03 -4.13 17.80
CA SER A 89 -25.98 -2.84 17.13
C SER A 89 -25.35 -1.71 17.95
N ARG A 90 -25.60 -1.65 19.26
CA ARG A 90 -25.07 -0.57 20.12
C ARG A 90 -23.56 -0.64 20.33
N CYS A 91 -23.00 -1.85 20.46
CA CYS A 91 -21.57 -2.03 20.69
C CYS A 91 -20.77 -1.71 19.42
N TRP A 92 -21.19 -2.25 18.28
CA TRP A 92 -20.53 -2.02 16.99
C TRP A 92 -20.69 -0.58 16.51
N TYR A 93 -21.83 0.05 16.75
CA TYR A 93 -22.00 1.49 16.52
C TYR A 93 -21.02 2.32 17.37
N ALA A 94 -20.90 2.03 18.66
CA ALA A 94 -19.94 2.71 19.53
C ALA A 94 -18.49 2.46 19.11
N ALA A 95 -18.16 1.23 18.67
CA ALA A 95 -16.84 0.90 18.13
C ALA A 95 -16.55 1.72 16.86
N LEU A 96 -17.45 1.73 15.87
CA LEU A 96 -17.31 2.50 14.63
C LEU A 96 -17.12 3.99 14.89
N LEU A 97 -17.95 4.56 15.78
CA LEU A 97 -17.88 5.97 16.15
C LEU A 97 -16.57 6.29 16.87
N SER A 98 -16.14 5.45 17.81
CA SER A 98 -14.89 5.65 18.56
C SER A 98 -13.65 5.57 17.67
N ALA A 99 -13.58 4.59 16.77
CA ALA A 99 -12.48 4.47 15.81
C ALA A 99 -12.41 5.69 14.87
N THR A 100 -13.56 6.13 14.36
CA THR A 100 -13.66 7.31 13.49
C THR A 100 -13.25 8.59 14.22
N ALA A 101 -13.73 8.79 15.45
CA ALA A 101 -13.39 9.95 16.28
C ALA A 101 -11.90 9.97 16.63
N LEU A 102 -11.32 8.82 16.97
CA LEU A 102 -9.90 8.69 17.27
C LEU A 102 -9.02 9.08 16.07
N ASN A 103 -9.35 8.59 14.87
CA ASN A 103 -8.60 8.90 13.64
C ASN A 103 -8.63 10.41 13.32
N TYR A 104 -9.80 11.05 13.43
CA TYR A 104 -9.89 12.49 13.22
C TYR A 104 -9.19 13.31 14.30
N LEU A 105 -9.29 12.89 15.57
CA LEU A 105 -8.58 13.54 16.67
C LEU A 105 -7.07 13.47 16.45
N LEU A 106 -6.55 12.30 16.09
CA LEU A 106 -5.12 12.12 15.81
C LEU A 106 -4.68 12.93 14.59
N SER A 107 -5.52 13.03 13.56
CA SER A 107 -5.27 13.87 12.39
C SER A 107 -5.23 15.36 12.76
N LEU A 108 -6.14 15.83 13.62
CA LEU A 108 -6.16 17.22 14.10
C LEU A 108 -4.90 17.53 14.92
N VAL A 109 -4.52 16.64 15.84
CA VAL A 109 -3.28 16.77 16.62
C VAL A 109 -2.07 16.81 15.69
N ALA A 110 -2.01 15.96 14.67
CA ALA A 110 -0.94 15.96 13.68
C ALA A 110 -0.84 17.32 12.95
N VAL A 111 -1.96 17.88 12.48
CA VAL A 111 -1.98 19.21 11.83
C VAL A 111 -1.46 20.31 12.76
N VAL A 112 -1.87 20.31 14.03
CA VAL A 112 -1.37 21.28 15.02
C VAL A 112 0.15 21.14 15.20
N LEU A 113 0.65 19.92 15.33
CA LEU A 113 2.08 19.66 15.45
C LEU A 113 2.84 20.08 14.18
N PHE A 114 2.26 19.89 12.99
CA PHE A 114 2.88 20.31 11.73
C PHE A 114 3.04 21.83 11.67
N TYR A 115 2.01 22.60 12.04
CA TYR A 115 2.12 24.05 12.08
C TYR A 115 3.13 24.53 13.14
N VAL A 116 3.20 23.89 14.30
CA VAL A 116 4.12 24.30 15.38
C VAL A 116 5.58 24.01 15.04
N TYR A 117 5.88 22.83 14.46
CA TYR A 117 7.27 22.39 14.27
C TYR A 117 7.80 22.61 12.85
N TYR A 118 6.98 22.45 11.82
CA TYR A 118 7.43 22.49 10.41
C TYR A 118 7.13 23.82 9.72
N THR A 119 6.53 24.80 10.43
CA THR A 119 6.27 26.13 9.88
C THR A 119 6.82 27.24 10.77
N HIS A 120 7.22 28.36 10.16
CA HIS A 120 7.70 29.54 10.87
C HIS A 120 7.00 30.81 10.35
N PRO A 121 6.76 31.85 11.17
CA PRO A 121 6.09 33.08 10.73
C PRO A 121 6.77 33.74 9.53
N GLU A 122 8.11 33.84 9.55
CA GLU A 122 8.92 34.51 8.53
C GLU A 122 9.55 33.54 7.50
N GLY A 123 8.92 32.42 7.18
CA GLY A 123 9.42 31.47 6.16
C GLY A 123 8.60 30.18 6.01
N CYS A 124 9.18 29.18 5.35
CA CYS A 124 8.59 27.85 5.14
C CYS A 124 7.19 27.89 4.49
N SER A 125 7.02 28.71 3.45
CA SER A 125 5.75 28.85 2.72
C SER A 125 5.29 27.53 2.12
N GLU A 126 6.22 26.70 1.63
CA GLU A 126 5.91 25.41 1.02
C GLU A 126 5.26 24.45 2.01
N ASN A 127 5.85 24.28 3.21
CA ASN A 127 5.25 23.46 4.27
C ASN A 127 3.86 23.98 4.68
N LYS A 128 3.68 25.31 4.80
CA LYS A 128 2.35 25.90 5.07
C LYS A 128 1.34 25.57 3.97
N ALA A 129 1.76 25.63 2.71
CA ALA A 129 0.93 25.29 1.56
C ALA A 129 0.57 23.80 1.55
N PHE A 130 1.53 22.90 1.77
CA PHE A 130 1.28 21.46 1.81
C PHE A 130 0.28 21.07 2.91
N ILE A 131 0.47 21.59 4.13
CA ILE A 131 -0.43 21.31 5.26
C ILE A 131 -1.84 21.83 4.97
N SER A 132 -1.97 23.08 4.51
CA SER A 132 -3.27 23.71 4.25
C SER A 132 -4.03 23.05 3.10
N VAL A 133 -3.37 22.74 1.99
CA VAL A 133 -3.98 22.05 0.84
C VAL A 133 -4.44 20.65 1.24
N ASN A 134 -3.60 19.87 1.91
CA ASN A 134 -3.97 18.51 2.32
C ASN A 134 -5.10 18.51 3.36
N MET A 135 -5.09 19.45 4.31
CA MET A 135 -6.20 19.62 5.24
C MET A 135 -7.51 19.95 4.52
N LEU A 136 -7.48 20.87 3.56
CA LEU A 136 -8.67 21.25 2.78
C LEU A 136 -9.19 20.07 1.96
N LEU A 137 -8.31 19.32 1.30
CA LEU A 137 -8.66 18.14 0.52
C LEU A 137 -9.27 17.04 1.41
N CYS A 138 -8.71 16.79 2.59
CA CYS A 138 -9.27 15.84 3.56
C CYS A 138 -10.65 16.27 4.04
N ILE A 139 -10.85 17.54 4.39
CA ILE A 139 -12.17 18.07 4.77
C ILE A 139 -13.18 17.87 3.63
N GLY A 140 -12.79 18.20 2.40
CA GLY A 140 -13.63 17.97 1.22
C GLY A 140 -14.00 16.50 1.03
N ALA A 141 -13.04 15.59 1.18
CA ALA A 141 -13.26 14.14 1.11
C ALA A 141 -14.20 13.63 2.22
N SER A 142 -14.05 14.12 3.46
CA SER A 142 -14.94 13.82 4.58
C SER A 142 -16.35 14.37 4.39
N VAL A 143 -16.50 15.55 3.79
CA VAL A 143 -17.82 16.08 3.44
C VAL A 143 -18.45 15.19 2.37
N MET A 144 -17.71 14.84 1.31
CA MET A 144 -18.21 13.96 0.25
C MET A 144 -18.67 12.60 0.76
N SER A 145 -17.99 11.99 1.73
CA SER A 145 -18.38 10.69 2.29
C SER A 145 -19.71 10.70 3.05
N ILE A 146 -20.22 11.88 3.46
CA ILE A 146 -21.50 12.02 4.16
C ILE A 146 -22.63 12.60 3.30
N LEU A 147 -22.37 12.96 2.04
CA LEU A 147 -23.42 13.51 1.17
C LEU A 147 -24.52 12.44 0.93
N PRO A 148 -25.81 12.75 1.16
CA PRO A 148 -26.89 11.78 1.00
C PRO A 148 -26.92 11.13 -0.38
N LYS A 149 -26.66 11.91 -1.44
CA LYS A 149 -26.54 11.42 -2.82
C LYS A 149 -25.51 10.31 -2.98
N ILE A 150 -24.35 10.44 -2.33
CA ILE A 150 -23.27 9.45 -2.40
C ILE A 150 -23.66 8.21 -1.58
N GLN A 151 -24.23 8.40 -0.39
CA GLN A 151 -24.68 7.29 0.46
C GLN A 151 -25.83 6.48 -0.16
N GLU A 152 -26.73 7.12 -0.92
CA GLU A 152 -27.78 6.43 -1.67
C GLU A 152 -27.21 5.51 -2.76
N SER A 153 -26.15 5.96 -3.45
CA SER A 153 -25.49 5.16 -4.51
C SER A 153 -24.48 4.14 -4.00
N GLN A 154 -23.93 4.38 -2.81
CA GLN A 154 -22.94 3.52 -2.18
C GLN A 154 -23.24 3.46 -0.67
N PRO A 155 -24.21 2.63 -0.24
CA PRO A 155 -24.63 2.54 1.16
C PRO A 155 -23.50 2.04 2.07
N ARG A 156 -22.48 1.39 1.49
CA ARG A 156 -21.28 0.93 2.20
C ARG A 156 -20.25 2.05 2.43
N SER A 157 -20.50 3.27 1.96
CA SER A 157 -19.67 4.43 2.25
C SER A 157 -19.92 4.96 3.65
N GLY A 158 -18.90 4.88 4.52
CA GLY A 158 -18.96 5.40 5.88
C GLY A 158 -18.03 6.59 6.15
N LEU A 159 -18.11 7.14 7.35
CA LEU A 159 -17.19 8.19 7.83
C LEU A 159 -15.83 7.60 8.26
N LEU A 160 -15.81 6.31 8.67
CA LEU A 160 -14.60 5.59 9.08
C LEU A 160 -13.55 5.57 7.97
N GLN A 161 -13.94 5.20 6.75
CA GLN A 161 -13.04 5.18 5.59
C GLN A 161 -12.37 6.55 5.37
N SER A 162 -13.12 7.66 5.33
CA SER A 162 -12.57 9.01 5.15
C SER A 162 -11.61 9.40 6.28
N SER A 163 -11.86 8.94 7.51
CA SER A 163 -10.96 9.19 8.65
C SER A 163 -9.63 8.46 8.51
N VAL A 164 -9.63 7.23 7.96
CA VAL A 164 -8.42 6.44 7.69
C VAL A 164 -7.61 7.06 6.54
N ILE A 165 -8.27 7.55 5.49
CA ILE A 165 -7.58 8.29 4.40
C ILE A 165 -6.98 9.59 4.91
N THR A 166 -7.68 10.29 5.81
CA THR A 166 -7.20 11.55 6.40
C THR A 166 -5.93 11.33 7.21
N ILE A 167 -5.91 10.36 8.14
CA ILE A 167 -4.72 10.09 8.95
C ILE A 167 -3.53 9.62 8.10
N TYR A 168 -3.76 8.81 7.06
CA TYR A 168 -2.70 8.43 6.13
C TYR A 168 -2.17 9.61 5.31
N THR A 169 -3.04 10.53 4.90
CA THR A 169 -2.64 11.78 4.23
C THR A 169 -1.77 12.63 5.17
N MET A 170 -2.12 12.73 6.46
CA MET A 170 -1.28 13.42 7.44
C MET A 170 0.10 12.75 7.58
N TYR A 171 0.16 11.42 7.57
CA TYR A 171 1.43 10.68 7.55
C TYR A 171 2.26 10.98 6.29
N LEU A 172 1.67 10.96 5.09
CA LEU A 172 2.40 11.30 3.86
C LEU A 172 2.89 12.76 3.86
N THR A 173 2.07 13.67 4.39
CA THR A 173 2.43 15.09 4.53
C THR A 173 3.62 15.25 5.46
N TRP A 174 3.60 14.60 6.63
CA TRP A 174 4.73 14.59 7.56
C TRP A 174 5.99 14.02 6.91
N SER A 175 5.86 12.86 6.27
CA SER A 175 6.94 12.16 5.58
C SER A 175 7.55 12.98 4.43
N ALA A 176 6.77 13.87 3.80
CA ALA A 176 7.24 14.82 2.79
C ALA A 176 8.02 15.97 3.44
N MET A 177 7.49 16.59 4.49
CA MET A 177 8.13 17.71 5.18
C MET A 177 9.43 17.31 5.90
N THR A 178 9.57 16.07 6.35
CA THR A 178 10.84 15.54 6.89
C THR A 178 11.91 15.34 5.82
N ASN A 179 11.53 15.39 4.54
CA ASN A 179 12.44 15.34 3.40
C ASN A 179 12.66 16.73 2.77
N GLU A 180 12.15 17.79 3.38
CA GLU A 180 12.36 19.17 2.94
C GLU A 180 13.86 19.52 3.01
N PRO A 181 14.48 20.02 1.91
CA PRO A 181 15.89 20.38 1.88
C PRO A 181 16.26 21.50 2.86
N GLU A 182 15.34 22.43 3.12
CA GLU A 182 15.60 23.53 4.05
C GLU A 182 15.59 23.09 5.51
N ARG A 183 16.79 22.97 6.12
CA ARG A 183 16.97 22.59 7.54
C ARG A 183 16.28 23.49 8.56
N LYS A 184 15.97 24.74 8.18
CA LYS A 184 15.17 25.66 9.03
C LYS A 184 13.73 25.17 9.17
N CYS A 185 13.19 24.57 8.11
CA CYS A 185 11.81 24.11 8.00
C CYS A 185 11.65 22.61 8.32
N ASN A 186 12.76 21.90 8.49
CA ASN A 186 12.83 20.47 8.79
C ASN A 186 13.63 20.22 10.08
N PRO A 187 13.02 20.43 11.27
CA PRO A 187 13.66 20.07 12.53
C PRO A 187 13.69 18.55 12.69
N SER A 188 14.85 18.00 13.07
CA SER A 188 14.96 16.59 13.42
C SER A 188 14.17 16.28 14.71
N LEU A 189 13.59 15.07 14.79
CA LEU A 189 12.85 14.61 15.97
C LEU A 189 13.67 14.74 17.26
N LEU A 190 14.99 14.52 17.19
CA LEU A 190 15.93 14.66 18.31
C LEU A 190 15.98 16.11 18.86
N ARG A 191 15.90 17.10 17.96
CA ARG A 191 15.86 18.53 18.33
C ARG A 191 14.50 18.92 18.93
N ILE A 192 13.41 18.24 18.52
CA ILE A 192 12.06 18.45 19.06
C ILE A 192 11.93 17.89 20.48
N ILE A 193 12.55 16.73 20.76
CA ILE A 193 12.48 16.05 22.07
C ILE A 193 13.40 16.72 23.13
N GLY A 194 14.12 17.79 22.78
CA GLY A 194 14.80 18.64 23.76
C GLY A 194 16.13 18.10 24.28
N TYR A 195 16.75 17.13 23.60
CA TYR A 195 18.17 16.83 23.80
C TYR A 195 19.01 17.95 23.18
N ASN A 196 19.09 19.07 23.92
CA ASN A 196 20.05 20.14 23.68
C ASN A 196 21.45 19.60 23.98
N THR A 197 22.11 18.97 23.02
CA THR A 197 23.56 19.07 22.98
C THR A 197 23.88 20.54 22.72
N THR A 198 24.29 21.24 23.77
CA THR A 198 24.75 22.64 23.78
C THR A 198 26.01 22.87 22.92
N THR A 199 26.46 21.87 22.17
CA THR A 199 27.43 22.01 21.11
C THR A 199 26.69 22.32 19.82
N ILE A 200 26.81 23.55 19.32
CA ILE A 200 26.61 23.85 17.90
C ILE A 200 27.42 22.78 17.15
N PRO A 201 26.81 21.85 16.40
CA PRO A 201 27.61 20.99 15.55
C PRO A 201 28.19 21.95 14.52
N SER A 202 29.50 22.15 14.59
CA SER A 202 30.27 22.59 13.44
C SER A 202 29.78 21.78 12.23
N GLN A 203 29.54 22.46 11.11
CA GLN A 203 29.13 21.87 9.83
C GLN A 203 29.62 20.42 9.68
N GLY A 204 28.72 19.46 9.88
CA GLY A 204 29.06 18.03 9.82
C GLY A 204 28.33 17.17 10.85
N GLN A 205 27.62 16.16 10.34
CA GLN A 205 27.28 14.90 11.04
C GLN A 205 26.34 14.96 12.25
N VAL A 206 25.04 14.91 11.97
CA VAL A 206 24.19 13.88 12.61
C VAL A 206 23.31 13.29 11.51
N VAL A 207 23.81 12.26 10.83
CA VAL A 207 22.99 11.44 9.93
C VAL A 207 22.05 10.60 10.80
N GLN A 208 20.83 11.08 11.03
CA GLN A 208 19.78 10.23 11.59
C GLN A 208 19.40 9.21 10.51
N TRP A 209 19.96 8.01 10.65
CA TRP A 209 19.68 6.82 9.85
C TRP A 209 18.29 6.22 10.12
N TRP A 210 17.72 6.44 11.32
CA TRP A 210 16.33 6.12 11.65
C TRP A 210 15.55 7.39 11.97
N ASP A 211 14.79 7.85 10.99
CA ASP A 211 13.77 8.86 11.22
C ASP A 211 12.44 8.17 11.58
N ALA A 212 11.67 8.79 12.48
CA ALA A 212 10.43 8.20 12.97
C ALA A 212 9.42 7.97 11.83
N GLN A 213 9.43 8.84 10.81
CA GLN A 213 8.63 8.65 9.60
C GLN A 213 9.00 7.38 8.83
N GLY A 214 10.28 7.04 8.74
CA GLY A 214 10.75 5.83 8.06
C GLY A 214 10.28 4.57 8.79
N ILE A 215 10.30 4.57 10.13
CA ILE A 215 9.79 3.45 10.94
C ILE A 215 8.29 3.23 10.71
N VAL A 216 7.50 4.31 10.78
CA VAL A 216 6.05 4.23 10.50
C VAL A 216 5.81 3.74 9.06
N GLY A 217 6.61 4.22 8.10
CA GLY A 217 6.54 3.78 6.71
C GLY A 217 6.85 2.31 6.50
N LEU A 218 7.80 1.73 7.26
CA LEU A 218 8.11 0.31 7.22
C LEU A 218 7.00 -0.55 7.84
N ILE A 219 6.36 -0.06 8.92
CA ILE A 219 5.19 -0.73 9.51
C ILE A 219 4.02 -0.74 8.52
N LEU A 220 3.71 0.40 7.90
CA LEU A 220 2.66 0.50 6.88
C LEU A 220 2.97 -0.37 5.65
N PHE A 221 4.24 -0.43 5.25
CA PHE A 221 4.70 -1.36 4.22
C PHE A 221 4.40 -2.82 4.58
N LEU A 222 4.78 -3.25 5.79
CA LEU A 222 4.57 -4.62 6.24
C LEU A 222 3.08 -4.98 6.27
N LEU A 223 2.26 -4.10 6.85
CA LEU A 223 0.80 -4.27 6.90
C LEU A 223 0.20 -4.35 5.49
N CYS A 224 0.67 -3.52 4.57
CA CYS A 224 0.22 -3.50 3.17
C CYS A 224 0.56 -4.81 2.44
N VAL A 225 1.80 -5.31 2.56
CA VAL A 225 2.21 -6.58 1.94
C VAL A 225 1.46 -7.76 2.54
N LEU A 226 1.26 -7.77 3.87
CA LEU A 226 0.45 -8.80 4.54
C LEU A 226 -1.00 -8.76 4.06
N TYR A 227 -1.61 -7.57 4.02
CA TYR A 227 -2.98 -7.40 3.52
C TYR A 227 -3.10 -7.83 2.05
N SER A 228 -2.18 -7.41 1.19
CA SER A 228 -2.14 -7.83 -0.22
C SER A 228 -2.05 -9.36 -0.35
N SER A 229 -1.23 -10.02 0.48
CA SER A 229 -1.08 -11.48 0.48
C SER A 229 -2.38 -12.17 0.92
N ILE A 230 -3.02 -11.68 1.99
CA ILE A 230 -4.30 -12.21 2.48
C ILE A 230 -5.38 -12.04 1.42
N ARG A 231 -5.51 -10.82 0.86
CA ARG A 231 -6.52 -10.47 -0.13
C ARG A 231 -6.33 -11.23 -1.45
N THR A 232 -5.08 -11.51 -1.84
CA THR A 232 -4.76 -12.35 -3.00
C THR A 232 -5.10 -13.82 -2.73
N SER A 233 -4.99 -14.28 -1.48
CA SER A 233 -5.35 -15.65 -1.10
C SER A 233 -6.86 -15.86 -0.91
N SER A 234 -7.63 -14.81 -0.57
CA SER A 234 -9.08 -14.88 -0.38
C SER A 234 -9.81 -14.90 -1.73
N ASN A 235 -10.26 -16.10 -2.10
CA ASN A 235 -10.64 -16.58 -3.44
C ASN A 235 -12.13 -16.36 -3.84
N SER A 236 -12.68 -15.13 -3.82
CA SER A 236 -14.07 -14.95 -4.33
C SER A 236 -14.36 -13.70 -5.16
N GLN A 237 -13.50 -12.68 -5.16
CA GLN A 237 -13.77 -11.44 -5.91
C GLN A 237 -13.01 -11.29 -7.23
N VAL A 238 -11.94 -12.07 -7.46
CA VAL A 238 -11.15 -11.95 -8.70
C VAL A 238 -11.92 -12.54 -9.90
N ASN A 239 -12.74 -13.58 -9.68
CA ASN A 239 -13.62 -14.14 -10.69
C ASN A 239 -14.73 -13.16 -11.14
N LYS A 240 -14.99 -12.11 -10.35
CA LYS A 240 -15.96 -11.04 -10.66
C LYS A 240 -15.33 -9.83 -11.36
N LEU A 241 -14.00 -9.67 -11.29
CA LEU A 241 -13.30 -8.45 -11.73
C LEU A 241 -12.36 -8.65 -12.91
N THR A 242 -12.06 -9.90 -13.28
CA THR A 242 -11.50 -10.21 -14.59
C THR A 242 -12.64 -10.62 -15.52
N LEU A 243 -12.92 -9.78 -16.53
CA LEU A 243 -13.71 -10.11 -17.72
C LEU A 243 -13.06 -11.31 -18.46
N THR A 244 -13.16 -12.50 -17.90
CA THR A 244 -12.75 -13.76 -18.51
C THR A 244 -14.02 -14.57 -18.80
N ASN A 245 -14.55 -14.31 -19.99
CA ASN A 245 -15.44 -15.17 -20.78
C ASN A 245 -16.66 -15.80 -20.08
N ASP A 246 -17.75 -15.04 -20.05
CA ASP A 246 -19.12 -15.56 -19.90
C ASP A 246 -19.68 -16.16 -21.22
N GLU A 247 -18.82 -16.56 -22.18
CA GLU A 247 -19.27 -17.02 -23.51
C GLU A 247 -18.79 -18.44 -23.91
N SER A 248 -18.32 -19.27 -22.98
CA SER A 248 -17.81 -20.62 -23.33
C SER A 248 -18.33 -21.80 -22.50
N THR A 249 -19.47 -21.69 -21.82
CA THR A 249 -20.09 -22.84 -21.13
C THR A 249 -21.56 -23.11 -21.48
N LEU A 250 -22.12 -22.45 -22.50
CA LEU A 250 -23.52 -22.64 -22.90
C LEU A 250 -23.75 -23.61 -24.07
N ILE A 251 -22.80 -24.46 -24.46
CA ILE A 251 -23.09 -25.55 -25.42
C ILE A 251 -22.25 -26.79 -25.09
N GLU A 252 -22.82 -27.75 -24.35
CA GLU A 252 -22.84 -29.16 -24.80
C GLU A 252 -23.98 -29.94 -24.11
N ASP A 253 -24.76 -30.63 -24.93
CA ASP A 253 -26.01 -31.33 -24.66
C ASP A 253 -25.92 -32.49 -23.65
N GLY A 254 -26.92 -32.53 -22.76
CA GLY A 254 -27.66 -33.69 -22.25
C GLY A 254 -27.02 -35.08 -22.08
N VAL A 255 -26.74 -35.46 -20.82
CA VAL A 255 -27.07 -36.79 -20.24
C VAL A 255 -27.20 -36.65 -18.70
N PRO A 256 -28.31 -37.08 -18.06
CA PRO A 256 -28.39 -37.17 -16.60
C PRO A 256 -27.78 -38.49 -16.12
N ARG A 257 -26.82 -38.46 -15.17
CA ARG A 257 -26.38 -39.67 -14.45
C ARG A 257 -26.39 -39.44 -12.94
N SER A 258 -26.86 -40.49 -12.29
CA SER A 258 -27.41 -40.58 -10.95
C SER A 258 -26.39 -40.51 -9.83
N ASP A 259 -26.93 -40.13 -8.67
CA ASP A 259 -26.46 -40.41 -7.31
C ASP A 259 -25.86 -41.82 -7.13
N GLY A 260 -24.82 -41.91 -6.28
CA GLY A 260 -24.07 -43.13 -5.98
C GLY A 260 -22.85 -42.84 -5.11
N SER A 261 -22.93 -43.30 -3.86
CA SER A 261 -22.15 -42.93 -2.69
C SER A 261 -20.86 -43.75 -2.45
N LEU A 262 -20.07 -43.25 -1.47
CA LEU A 262 -19.15 -43.92 -0.52
C LEU A 262 -17.63 -43.94 -0.80
N ASP A 263 -16.94 -43.34 0.18
CA ASP A 263 -15.65 -43.64 0.79
C ASP A 263 -14.37 -43.70 -0.05
N ASP A 264 -13.50 -42.70 0.15
CA ASP A 264 -12.17 -42.97 0.71
C ASP A 264 -11.68 -41.75 1.50
N ALA A 265 -11.61 -41.95 2.81
CA ALA A 265 -10.96 -41.07 3.77
C ALA A 265 -9.50 -41.51 3.93
N ASP A 266 -8.56 -40.86 3.25
CA ASP A 266 -7.16 -40.71 3.66
C ASP A 266 -6.39 -39.82 2.65
N ASP A 267 -6.24 -38.52 2.93
CA ASP A 267 -5.04 -37.75 2.56
C ASP A 267 -5.01 -36.42 3.32
N GLY A 268 -4.46 -36.46 4.54
CA GLY A 268 -4.05 -35.24 5.24
C GLY A 268 -2.85 -34.62 4.52
N HIS A 269 -3.00 -33.37 4.08
CA HIS A 269 -1.99 -32.53 3.39
C HIS A 269 -1.86 -32.68 1.86
N ARG A 270 -2.97 -32.81 1.12
CA ARG A 270 -2.94 -32.33 -0.27
C ARG A 270 -3.17 -30.83 -0.32
N ALA A 271 -2.11 -30.08 -0.63
CA ALA A 271 -2.24 -28.74 -1.16
C ALA A 271 -3.24 -28.80 -2.32
N VAL A 272 -4.37 -28.13 -2.17
CA VAL A 272 -5.39 -28.02 -3.22
C VAL A 272 -4.72 -27.38 -4.43
N ASP A 273 -4.56 -28.14 -5.52
CA ASP A 273 -3.97 -27.68 -6.78
C ASP A 273 -4.95 -26.71 -7.44
N ASN A 274 -4.88 -25.44 -7.05
CA ASN A 274 -5.77 -24.35 -7.49
C ASN A 274 -5.42 -23.84 -8.90
N GLU A 275 -4.63 -24.58 -9.69
CA GLU A 275 -4.19 -24.20 -11.03
C GLU A 275 -4.78 -25.05 -12.16
N ARG A 276 -5.70 -25.97 -11.85
CA ARG A 276 -6.24 -26.90 -12.85
C ARG A 276 -7.12 -26.22 -13.90
N ASP A 277 -7.78 -25.11 -13.55
CA ASP A 277 -8.76 -24.42 -14.41
C ASP A 277 -8.45 -22.92 -14.65
N GLY A 278 -7.34 -22.38 -14.12
CA GLY A 278 -6.93 -20.98 -14.32
C GLY A 278 -6.19 -20.41 -13.10
N VAL A 279 -5.30 -19.43 -13.32
CA VAL A 279 -4.55 -18.79 -12.23
C VAL A 279 -5.37 -17.69 -11.55
N THR A 280 -5.62 -17.82 -10.25
CA THR A 280 -6.39 -16.86 -9.42
C THR A 280 -5.79 -15.45 -9.41
N TYR A 281 -4.48 -15.32 -9.64
CA TYR A 281 -3.79 -14.06 -9.72
C TYR A 281 -2.65 -14.14 -10.75
N SER A 282 -2.28 -13.01 -11.34
CA SER A 282 -1.12 -12.95 -12.22
C SER A 282 0.16 -13.05 -11.38
N TYR A 283 0.89 -14.17 -11.52
CA TYR A 283 2.21 -14.36 -10.94
C TYR A 283 3.15 -13.20 -11.27
N SER A 284 3.13 -12.69 -12.50
CA SER A 284 3.96 -11.56 -12.93
C SER A 284 3.61 -10.27 -12.21
N PHE A 285 2.32 -9.97 -12.00
CA PHE A 285 1.88 -8.78 -11.28
C PHE A 285 2.30 -8.83 -9.81
N PHE A 286 2.18 -9.97 -9.16
CA PHE A 286 2.62 -10.15 -7.76
C PHE A 286 4.13 -9.90 -7.60
N HIS A 287 4.96 -10.47 -8.47
CA HIS A 287 6.40 -10.23 -8.44
C HIS A 287 6.77 -8.78 -8.79
N PHE A 288 6.03 -8.16 -9.69
CA PHE A 288 6.21 -6.74 -10.01
C PHE A 288 5.89 -5.85 -8.80
N MET A 289 4.82 -6.14 -8.05
CA MET A 289 4.52 -5.45 -6.80
C MET A 289 5.63 -5.63 -5.75
N LEU A 290 6.16 -6.86 -5.59
CA LEU A 290 7.28 -7.13 -4.68
C LEU A 290 8.58 -6.43 -5.12
N PHE A 291 8.81 -6.31 -6.42
CA PHE A 291 9.92 -5.55 -6.97
C PHE A 291 9.80 -4.05 -6.61
N LEU A 292 8.63 -3.44 -6.85
CA LEU A 292 8.36 -2.05 -6.46
C LEU A 292 8.47 -1.84 -4.94
N ALA A 293 7.99 -2.80 -4.14
CA ALA A 293 8.17 -2.83 -2.70
C ALA A 293 9.65 -2.78 -2.29
N SER A 294 10.52 -3.55 -2.95
CA SER A 294 11.96 -3.54 -2.63
C SER A 294 12.61 -2.19 -2.93
N LEU A 295 12.20 -1.52 -4.02
CA LEU A 295 12.62 -0.15 -4.34
C LEU A 295 12.12 0.86 -3.30
N TYR A 296 10.88 0.72 -2.81
CA TYR A 296 10.36 1.55 -1.73
C TYR A 296 11.14 1.36 -0.42
N ILE A 297 11.44 0.12 -0.02
CA ILE A 297 12.25 -0.16 1.18
C ILE A 297 13.63 0.47 1.04
N MET A 298 14.28 0.32 -0.12
CA MET A 298 15.59 0.93 -0.39
C MET A 298 15.56 2.45 -0.19
N MET A 299 14.57 3.16 -0.75
CA MET A 299 14.43 4.60 -0.58
C MET A 299 14.11 5.01 0.86
N THR A 300 13.33 4.20 1.57
CA THR A 300 12.92 4.46 2.96
C THR A 300 14.09 4.28 3.93
N LEU A 301 14.87 3.19 3.77
CA LEU A 301 16.06 2.92 4.59
C LEU A 301 17.18 3.96 4.38
N THR A 302 17.22 4.59 3.20
CA THR A 302 18.17 5.66 2.88
C THR A 302 17.63 7.06 3.20
N ASN A 303 16.49 7.16 3.88
CA ASN A 303 15.80 8.43 4.21
C ASN A 303 15.62 9.36 3.01
N TRP A 304 15.53 8.80 1.79
CA TRP A 304 15.39 9.54 0.54
C TRP A 304 16.48 10.59 0.29
N TYR A 305 17.68 10.39 0.86
CA TYR A 305 18.83 11.25 0.60
C TYR A 305 19.35 11.08 -0.81
N SER A 306 19.68 12.20 -1.48
CA SER A 306 20.29 12.11 -2.80
C SER A 306 21.77 11.73 -2.70
N PRO A 307 22.26 10.82 -3.56
CA PRO A 307 23.70 10.57 -3.67
C PRO A 307 24.35 11.82 -4.28
N ASP A 308 25.21 12.50 -3.52
CA ASP A 308 26.03 13.61 -4.02
C ASP A 308 27.51 13.29 -3.82
N SER A 309 28.32 13.77 -4.75
CA SER A 309 29.74 13.43 -4.93
C SER A 309 30.64 13.82 -3.76
N SER A 310 30.24 14.81 -2.96
CA SER A 310 31.06 15.27 -1.82
C SER A 310 30.75 14.54 -0.52
N TYR A 311 29.62 13.83 -0.37
CA TYR A 311 29.12 13.22 0.88
C TYR A 311 29.14 14.13 2.14
N GLU A 312 29.59 15.38 2.04
CA GLU A 312 29.72 16.33 3.16
C GLU A 312 28.36 16.73 3.70
N THR A 313 27.32 16.66 2.86
CA THR A 313 25.95 16.98 3.25
C THR A 313 24.96 15.95 2.71
N MET A 314 24.47 15.04 3.57
CA MET A 314 23.32 14.20 3.24
C MET A 314 22.04 15.03 3.36
N ILE A 315 21.52 15.48 2.22
CA ILE A 315 20.32 16.32 2.12
C ILE A 315 19.33 15.64 1.17
N SER A 316 18.05 15.67 1.55
CA SER A 316 16.96 15.23 0.67
C SER A 316 16.64 16.34 -0.32
N LYS A 317 16.36 16.00 -1.58
CA LYS A 317 16.03 16.99 -2.62
C LYS A 317 14.51 17.16 -2.74
N TRP A 318 14.09 18.30 -3.28
CA TRP A 318 12.69 18.61 -3.62
C TRP A 318 11.92 17.48 -4.33
N PRO A 319 12.51 16.72 -5.28
CA PRO A 319 11.80 15.59 -5.90
C PRO A 319 11.30 14.54 -4.90
N SER A 320 12.04 14.26 -3.83
CA SER A 320 11.63 13.33 -2.77
C SER A 320 10.40 13.84 -2.00
N VAL A 321 10.28 15.15 -1.83
CA VAL A 321 9.11 15.81 -1.21
C VAL A 321 7.91 15.72 -2.15
N TRP A 322 8.11 16.11 -3.41
CA TRP A 322 7.05 16.15 -4.42
C TRP A 322 6.47 14.77 -4.70
N VAL A 323 7.29 13.72 -4.75
CA VAL A 323 6.81 12.33 -4.91
C VAL A 323 5.78 11.97 -3.82
N LYS A 324 5.99 12.38 -2.58
CA LYS A 324 5.09 12.09 -1.46
C LYS A 324 3.85 12.98 -1.47
N ILE A 325 4.01 14.28 -1.75
CA ILE A 325 2.88 15.23 -1.85
C ILE A 325 1.96 14.89 -3.03
N SER A 326 2.52 14.64 -4.22
CA SER A 326 1.72 14.24 -5.38
C SER A 326 0.99 12.93 -5.15
N SER A 327 1.64 11.95 -4.52
CA SER A 327 0.98 10.70 -4.11
C SER A 327 -0.18 10.96 -3.15
N SER A 328 -0.04 11.89 -2.21
CA SER A 328 -1.15 12.25 -1.30
C SER A 328 -2.36 12.82 -2.06
N TRP A 329 -2.13 13.70 -3.03
CA TRP A 329 -3.21 14.27 -3.86
C TRP A 329 -3.87 13.23 -4.75
N ILE A 330 -3.06 12.38 -5.40
CA ILE A 330 -3.58 11.26 -6.21
C ILE A 330 -4.38 10.31 -5.32
N GLY A 331 -3.91 10.00 -4.12
CA GLY A 331 -4.61 9.14 -3.16
C GLY A 331 -5.99 9.69 -2.78
N ILE A 332 -6.09 10.99 -2.50
CA ILE A 332 -7.38 11.63 -2.22
C ILE A 332 -8.28 11.61 -3.45
N VAL A 333 -7.75 11.92 -4.64
CA VAL A 333 -8.52 11.87 -5.89
C VAL A 333 -9.04 10.46 -6.16
N LEU A 334 -8.22 9.43 -5.96
CA LEU A 334 -8.63 8.04 -6.09
C LEU A 334 -9.72 7.67 -5.09
N TYR A 335 -9.60 8.10 -3.83
CA TYR A 335 -10.64 7.89 -2.82
C TYR A 335 -11.95 8.60 -3.19
N VAL A 336 -11.89 9.86 -3.59
CA VAL A 336 -13.09 10.59 -4.04
C VAL A 336 -13.70 9.93 -5.26
N TRP A 337 -12.87 9.41 -6.17
CA TRP A 337 -13.33 8.66 -7.32
C TRP A 337 -14.03 7.35 -6.93
N THR A 338 -13.58 6.61 -5.91
CA THR A 338 -14.31 5.41 -5.45
C THR A 338 -15.69 5.74 -4.89
N LEU A 339 -15.89 6.94 -4.33
CA LEU A 339 -17.20 7.41 -3.88
C LEU A 339 -18.10 7.90 -5.03
N VAL A 340 -17.52 8.57 -6.03
CA VAL A 340 -18.28 9.26 -7.09
C VAL A 340 -18.51 8.37 -8.32
N ALA A 341 -17.65 7.38 -8.58
CA ALA A 341 -17.76 6.52 -9.75
C ALA A 341 -19.14 5.84 -9.90
N PRO A 342 -19.78 5.30 -8.84
CA PRO A 342 -21.13 4.73 -8.93
C PRO A 342 -22.21 5.73 -9.36
N LEU A 343 -22.05 7.03 -9.05
CA LEU A 343 -23.00 8.08 -9.44
C LEU A 343 -22.86 8.47 -10.91
N VAL A 344 -21.63 8.59 -11.40
CA VAL A 344 -21.33 9.07 -12.76
C VAL A 344 -21.51 7.94 -13.77
N LEU A 345 -21.14 6.71 -13.41
CA LEU A 345 -21.22 5.54 -14.27
C LEU A 345 -22.48 4.73 -13.94
N THR A 346 -23.66 5.34 -14.11
CA THR A 346 -24.97 4.73 -13.83
C THR A 346 -25.31 3.50 -14.69
N ASN A 347 -24.50 3.20 -15.72
CA ASN A 347 -24.67 2.07 -16.66
C ASN A 347 -23.66 0.93 -16.44
N ARG A 348 -22.97 0.88 -15.29
CA ARG A 348 -22.05 -0.22 -14.97
C ARG A 348 -22.39 -0.78 -13.60
N ASP A 349 -22.73 -2.06 -13.51
CA ASP A 349 -23.01 -2.71 -12.23
C ASP A 349 -21.74 -2.70 -11.35
N PHE A 350 -21.88 -2.22 -10.11
CA PHE A 350 -20.80 -2.13 -9.12
C PHE A 350 -20.98 -3.12 -7.95
N ASP A 351 -21.77 -4.18 -8.17
CA ASP A 351 -22.11 -5.23 -7.18
C ASP A 351 -21.07 -6.33 -6.99
#